data_AF-A0A9N8RUL0-F1
#
_entry.id   AF-A0A9N8RUL0-F1
#
_cell.length_a   1.000
_cell.length_b   1.000
_cell.length_c   1.000
_cell.angle_alpha   90.00
_cell.angle_beta   90.00
_cell.angle_gamma   90.00
#
_symmetry.space_group_name_H-M   'P 1'
#
loop_
_entity.id
_entity.type
_entity.pdbx_description
1 polymer ?
#
loop_
_entity_poly.entity_id
_entity_poly.type
_entity_poly.pdbx_seq_one_letter_code
_entity_poly.pdbx_strand_id
1 'polypeptide(L)' 'MPVPPTQPEFEDCCGTGCDPCIFDIYEAALERYRVALAAWEERHRAMRRGDACEPRAKKPRRTRS' A
#
# COMPACT_ATOMS: atom_id res chain seq x y z
N MET A 1 -7.04 -2.21 -1.86
CA MET A 1 -5.89 -1.49 -1.31
C MET A 1 -5.89 -0.11 -1.93
N PRO A 2 -5.77 0.98 -1.15
CA PRO A 2 -5.65 2.31 -1.73
C PRO A 2 -4.35 2.44 -2.51
N VAL A 3 -4.29 3.39 -3.45
CA VAL A 3 -3.11 3.64 -4.29
C VAL A 3 -2.42 4.92 -3.78
N PRO A 4 -1.10 4.90 -3.53
CA PRO A 4 -0.39 6.10 -3.10
C PRO A 4 -0.40 7.16 -4.21
N PRO A 5 -0.48 8.45 -3.87
CA PRO A 5 -0.34 9.51 -4.86
C PRO A 5 1.07 9.50 -5.45
N THR A 6 1.17 9.84 -6.74
CA THR A 6 2.46 10.05 -7.40
C THR A 6 3.12 11.31 -6.85
N GLN A 7 4.39 11.21 -6.47
CA GLN A 7 5.16 12.37 -6.05
C GLN A 7 5.38 13.31 -7.25
N PRO A 8 5.09 14.61 -7.12
CA PRO A 8 5.38 15.58 -8.18
C PRO A 8 6.89 15.84 -8.27
N GLU A 9 7.36 16.16 -9.46
CA GLU A 9 8.73 16.62 -9.68
C GLU A 9 8.85 18.12 -9.39
N PHE A 10 10.09 18.62 -9.27
CA PHE A 10 10.30 20.05 -9.07
C PHE A 10 9.84 20.88 -10.28
N GLU A 11 9.88 20.32 -11.48
CA GLU A 11 9.40 20.95 -12.72
C GLU A 11 7.88 21.14 -12.75
N ASP A 12 7.13 20.34 -11.99
CA ASP A 12 5.68 20.52 -11.80
C ASP A 12 5.38 21.71 -10.87
N CYS A 13 6.37 22.17 -10.10
CA CYS A 13 6.24 23.34 -9.27
C CYS A 13 6.39 24.61 -10.12
N CYS A 14 5.37 25.47 -10.06
CA CYS A 14 5.33 26.74 -10.79
C CYS A 14 6.49 27.71 -10.44
N GLY A 15 7.24 27.46 -9.36
CA GLY A 15 8.48 28.17 -9.00
C GLY A 15 8.32 29.65 -8.63
N THR A 16 7.11 30.20 -8.80
CA THR A 16 6.81 31.64 -8.70
C THR A 16 5.91 31.96 -7.50
N GLY A 17 5.67 30.97 -6.63
CA GLY A 17 4.80 31.12 -5.45
C GLY A 17 3.31 30.89 -5.72
N CYS A 18 2.97 29.93 -6.58
CA CYS A 18 1.58 29.51 -6.77
C CYS A 18 1.02 28.91 -5.45
N ASP A 19 -0.19 29.33 -5.06
CA ASP A 19 -0.92 28.85 -3.88
C ASP A 19 -2.28 28.23 -4.29
N PRO A 20 -2.56 26.96 -3.96
CA PRO A 20 -1.69 26.02 -3.23
C PRO A 20 -0.55 25.48 -4.11
N CYS A 21 0.61 25.20 -3.49
CA CYS A 21 1.74 24.57 -4.17
C CYS A 21 1.39 23.12 -4.56
N ILE A 22 1.97 22.60 -5.64
CA ILE A 22 1.76 21.19 -6.03
C ILE A 22 2.18 20.21 -4.93
N PHE A 23 3.20 20.58 -4.15
CA PHE A 23 3.64 19.82 -2.98
C PHE A 23 2.58 19.84 -1.87
N ASP A 24 1.90 20.95 -1.63
CA ASP A 24 0.82 21.04 -0.64
C ASP A 24 -0.35 20.13 -1.03
N ILE A 25 -0.71 20.13 -2.31
CA ILE A 25 -1.76 19.24 -2.86
C ILE A 25 -1.34 17.78 -2.68
N TYR A 26 -0.09 17.46 -2.98
CA TYR A 26 0.46 16.12 -2.80
C TYR A 26 0.44 15.68 -1.34
N GLU A 27 0.84 16.53 -0.41
CA GLU A 27 0.81 16.24 1.03
C GLU A 27 -0.62 15.96 1.51
N ALA A 28 -1.58 16.80 1.13
CA ALA A 28 -2.99 16.57 1.45
C ALA A 28 -3.51 15.25 0.85
N ALA A 29 -3.09 14.88 -0.37
CA ALA A 29 -3.43 13.60 -0.97
C ALA A 29 -2.79 12.41 -0.22
N LEU A 30 -1.54 12.59 0.23
CA LEU A 30 -0.80 11.58 0.98
C LEU A 30 -1.43 11.32 2.35
N GLU A 31 -1.93 12.36 3.02
CA GLU A 31 -2.71 12.21 4.26
C GLU A 31 -3.98 11.40 4.05
N ARG A 32 -4.77 11.71 3.01
CA ARG A 32 -5.98 10.94 2.66
C ARG A 32 -5.64 9.48 2.36
N TYR A 33 -4.54 9.24 1.64
CA TYR A 33 -4.06 7.91 1.36
C TYR A 33 -3.72 7.13 2.64
N ARG A 34 -2.99 7.74 3.58
CA ARG A 34 -2.61 7.10 4.86
C ARG A 34 -3.85 6.69 5.67
N VAL A 35 -4.86 7.57 5.76
CA VAL A 35 -6.12 7.27 6.43
C VAL A 35 -6.85 6.11 5.75
N ALA A 36 -6.95 6.14 4.42
CA ALA A 36 -7.57 5.07 3.64
C ALA A 36 -6.80 3.74 3.79
N LEU A 37 -5.48 3.79 3.88
CA LEU A 37 -4.61 2.62 4.03
C LEU A 37 -4.83 1.97 5.39
N ALA A 38 -4.81 2.75 6.47
CA ALA A 38 -5.08 2.25 7.82
C ALA A 38 -6.48 1.59 7.89
N ALA A 39 -7.51 2.25 7.34
CA ALA A 39 -8.86 1.69 7.30
C ALA A 39 -8.94 0.40 6.47
N TRP A 40 -8.20 0.32 5.36
CA TRP A 40 -8.11 -0.89 4.55
C TRP A 40 -7.39 -2.01 5.30
N GLU A 41 -6.26 -1.72 5.95
CA GLU A 41 -5.49 -2.68 6.74
C GLU A 41 -6.30 -3.26 7.90
N GLU A 42 -7.07 -2.44 8.62
CA GLU A 42 -7.95 -2.91 9.70
C GLU A 42 -8.99 -3.92 9.19
N ARG A 43 -9.61 -3.65 8.02
CA ARG A 43 -10.53 -4.60 7.37
C ARG A 43 -9.84 -5.89 6.94
N HIS A 44 -8.57 -5.81 6.54
CA HIS A 44 -7.83 -6.95 5.98
C HIS A 44 -6.93 -7.65 7.01
N ARG A 45 -6.79 -7.13 8.23
CA ARG A 45 -6.00 -7.73 9.33
C ARG A 45 -6.49 -9.13 9.69
N ALA A 46 -7.79 -9.40 9.58
CA ALA A 46 -8.37 -10.73 9.74
C ALA A 46 -8.03 -11.67 8.57
N MET A 47 -7.93 -11.14 7.35
CA MET A 47 -7.62 -11.91 6.13
C MET A 47 -6.13 -12.21 5.96
N ARG A 48 -5.25 -11.31 6.42
CA ARG A 48 -3.78 -11.49 6.39
C ARG A 48 -3.27 -12.64 7.25
N ARG A 49 -4.11 -13.22 8.12
CA ARG A 49 -3.79 -14.45 8.86
C ARG A 49 -3.99 -15.72 8.02
N GLY A 50 -4.50 -15.60 6.78
CA GLY A 50 -4.73 -16.68 5.83
C GLY A 50 -3.91 -16.61 4.52
N ASP A 51 -3.06 -15.61 4.34
CA ASP A 51 -2.22 -15.44 3.12
C ASP A 51 -0.77 -15.99 3.30
N ALA A 52 -0.62 -16.96 4.19
CA ALA A 52 0.55 -17.85 4.20
C ALA A 52 0.06 -19.27 3.90
N CYS A 53 -0.46 -19.46 2.69
CA CYS A 53 -0.60 -20.78 2.10
C CYS A 53 0.36 -20.88 0.92
N GLU A 54 1.64 -21.09 1.22
CA GLU A 54 2.36 -22.12 0.47
C GLU A 54 2.06 -23.43 1.21
N PRO A 55 1.19 -24.32 0.69
CA PRO A 55 1.05 -25.63 1.25
C PRO A 55 2.24 -26.44 0.74
N ARG A 56 3.40 -26.31 1.39
CA ARG A 56 4.49 -27.26 1.15
C ARG A 56 4.10 -28.57 1.83
N ALA A 57 3.30 -29.34 1.09
CA ALA A 57 2.83 -30.66 1.42
C ALA A 57 4.02 -31.52 1.86
N LYS A 58 4.07 -31.79 3.18
CA LYS A 58 4.84 -32.90 3.73
C LYS A 58 4.38 -34.18 3.03
N LYS A 59 5.17 -34.71 2.09
CA LYS A 59 4.93 -36.06 1.56
C LYS A 59 5.45 -37.08 2.58
N PRO A 60 4.60 -37.92 3.20
CA PRO A 60 5.10 -39.09 3.91
C PRO A 60 5.43 -40.16 2.85
N ARG A 61 6.70 -40.55 2.73
CA ARG A 61 7.04 -41.78 2.00
C ARG A 61 6.80 -42.96 2.94
N ARG A 62 5.56 -43.49 2.92
CA ARG A 62 5.22 -44.79 3.51
C ARG A 62 5.56 -45.90 2.51
N THR A 63 6.54 -46.72 2.87
CA THR A 63 6.69 -48.19 2.69
C THR A 63 6.40 -48.85 1.33
N ARG A 64 7.38 -49.60 0.75
CA ARG A 64 7.22 -51.03 0.33
C ARG A 64 8.55 -51.69 -0.12
N SER A 65 8.69 -52.97 0.27
CA SER A 65 9.62 -54.05 -0.14
C SER A 65 11.02 -54.11 0.49
#